data_AF-A0A968SVB6-F1
#
_entry.id   AF-A0A968SVB6-F1
#
_cell.length_a   1.000
_cell.length_b   1.000
_cell.length_c   1.000
_cell.angle_alpha   90.00
_cell.angle_beta   90.00
_cell.angle_gamma   90.00
#
_symmetry.space_group_name_H-M   'P 1'
#
loop_
_entity.id
_entity.type
_entity.pdbx_description
1 polymer ?
#
loop_
_entity_poly.entity_id
_entity_poly.type
_entity_poly.pdbx_seq_one_letter_code
_entity_poly.pdbx_strand_id
1 'polypeptide(L)'
;MPSKNHRAGLYPALLKHWRLKRGMSQLDFALAADVSSRHVSFLETGRSSPSSEMVRRLAAVLDVPLRHVNAMLEAAGHEAHFGSSDPMEAMTSFA
;
A
#
# COMPACT_ATOMS: atom_id res chain seq x y z
N MET A 1 -2.58 -24.51 10.83
CA MET A 1 -2.94 -23.25 10.13
C MET A 1 -1.81 -22.27 10.35
N PRO A 2 -1.08 -21.80 9.32
CA PRO A 2 -0.02 -20.82 9.54
C PRO A 2 -0.64 -19.53 10.09
N SER A 3 -0.22 -19.13 11.29
CA SER A 3 -0.74 -17.97 12.00
C SER A 3 -0.67 -16.71 11.14
N LYS A 4 -1.83 -16.07 10.94
CA LYS A 4 -1.94 -14.66 10.56
C LYS A 4 -1.01 -13.86 11.51
N ASN A 5 0.05 -13.23 10.99
CA ASN A 5 0.74 -12.03 11.54
C ASN A 5 2.26 -11.89 11.27
N HIS A 6 2.87 -12.61 10.33
CA HIS A 6 4.22 -12.20 9.86
C HIS A 6 4.21 -10.96 8.93
N ARG A 7 3.05 -10.59 8.40
CA ARG A 7 2.88 -9.42 7.51
C ARG A 7 2.62 -8.12 8.26
N ALA A 8 1.98 -8.20 9.43
CA ALA A 8 1.67 -7.03 10.26
C ALA A 8 2.97 -6.36 10.69
N GLY A 9 3.20 -5.13 10.22
CA GLY A 9 4.43 -4.38 10.48
C GLY A 9 5.39 -4.27 9.29
N LEU A 10 5.11 -4.91 8.14
CA LEU A 10 5.89 -4.69 6.91
C LEU A 10 5.49 -3.41 6.16
N TYR A 11 4.39 -2.76 6.56
CA TYR A 11 3.88 -1.57 5.89
C TYR A 11 4.91 -0.43 5.75
N PRO A 12 5.67 -0.04 6.80
CA PRO A 12 6.67 1.02 6.69
C PRO A 12 7.70 0.76 5.58
N ALA A 13 8.16 -0.49 5.46
CA ALA A 13 9.12 -0.90 4.46
C ALA A 13 8.50 -0.91 3.05
N LEU A 14 7.26 -1.40 2.90
CA LEU A 14 6.54 -1.40 1.62
C LEU A 14 6.27 0.02 1.11
N LEU A 15 5.81 0.92 1.99
CA LEU A 15 5.56 2.32 1.63
C LEU A 15 6.85 2.99 1.14
N LYS A 16 7.95 2.85 1.90
CA LYS A 16 9.25 3.39 1.53
C LYS A 16 9.76 2.80 0.21
N HIS A 17 9.60 1.49 0.01
CA HIS A 17 9.98 0.83 -1.24
C HIS A 17 9.26 1.45 -2.46
N TRP A 18 7.94 1.58 -2.41
CA TRP A 18 7.17 2.14 -3.52
C TRP A 18 7.46 3.62 -3.75
N ARG A 19 7.68 4.41 -2.69
CA ARG A 19 8.11 5.81 -2.82
C ARG A 19 9.45 5.93 -3.54
N LEU A 20 10.44 5.13 -3.13
CA LEU A 20 11.77 5.14 -3.75
C LEU A 20 11.70 4.64 -5.20
N LYS A 21 10.87 3.63 -5.49
CA LYS A 21 10.64 3.15 -6.87
C LYS A 21 10.04 4.23 -7.78
N ARG A 22 9.24 5.14 -7.23
CA ARG A 22 8.71 6.33 -7.94
C ARG A 22 9.67 7.52 -7.96
N GLY A 23 10.83 7.43 -7.31
CA GLY A 23 11.84 8.49 -7.26
C GLY A 23 11.43 9.73 -6.45
N MET A 24 10.41 9.62 -5.60
CA MET A 24 9.88 10.78 -4.86
C MET A 24 10.63 10.98 -3.54
N SER A 25 10.93 12.23 -3.17
CA SER A 25 11.34 12.54 -1.80
C SER A 25 10.15 12.39 -0.83
N GLN A 26 10.41 12.37 0.49
CA GLN A 26 9.32 12.38 1.47
C GLN A 26 8.45 13.63 1.37
N LEU A 27 9.05 14.79 1.00
CA LEU A 27 8.32 16.03 0.80
C LEU A 27 7.42 15.96 -0.44
N ASP A 28 7.97 15.53 -1.59
CA ASP A 28 7.19 15.45 -2.84
C ASP A 28 6.02 14.47 -2.69
N PHE A 29 6.27 13.32 -2.06
CA PHE A 29 5.24 12.34 -1.80
C PHE A 29 4.16 12.90 -0.85
N ALA A 30 4.56 13.60 0.21
CA ALA A 30 3.63 14.20 1.15
C ALA A 30 2.75 15.28 0.50
N LEU A 31 3.32 16.12 -0.35
CA LEU A 31 2.58 17.13 -1.11
C LEU A 31 1.57 16.48 -2.06
N ALA A 32 2.00 15.47 -2.83
CA ALA A 32 1.11 14.76 -3.76
C ALA A 32 -0.01 13.98 -3.05
N ALA A 33 0.27 13.47 -1.84
CA ALA A 33 -0.70 12.80 -1.00
C ALA A 33 -1.46 13.73 -0.06
N ASP A 34 -1.24 15.05 -0.13
CA ASP A 34 -1.83 16.07 0.73
C ASP A 34 -1.89 15.61 2.22
N VAL A 35 -0.68 15.33 2.73
CA VAL A 35 -0.34 15.04 4.12
C VAL A 35 0.96 15.76 4.48
N SER A 36 1.30 15.83 5.76
CA SER A 36 2.60 16.39 6.16
C SER A 36 3.77 15.44 5.86
N SER A 37 4.92 15.99 5.49
CA SER A 37 6.17 15.23 5.34
C SER A 37 6.58 14.52 6.64
N ARG A 38 6.28 15.13 7.80
CA ARG A 38 6.44 14.49 9.12
C ARG A 38 5.60 13.22 9.25
N HIS A 39 4.35 13.24 8.78
CA HIS A 39 3.48 12.07 8.83
C HIS A 39 4.01 10.94 7.92
N VAL A 40 4.47 11.27 6.70
CA VAL A 40 5.17 10.30 5.83
C VAL A 40 6.37 9.68 6.53
N SER A 41 7.20 10.50 7.19
CA SER A 41 8.35 10.01 7.97
C SER A 41 7.91 9.06 9.09
N PHE A 42 6.82 9.36 9.80
CA PHE A 42 6.29 8.49 10.85
C PHE A 42 5.76 7.17 10.31
N LEU A 43 5.06 7.18 9.17
CA LEU A 43 4.60 5.96 8.50
C LEU A 43 5.79 5.08 8.04
N GLU A 44 6.82 5.67 7.43
CA GLU A 44 8.02 4.93 6.98
C GLU A 44 8.91 4.43 8.12
N THR A 45 8.75 4.97 9.33
CA THR A 45 9.46 4.53 10.53
C THR A 45 8.59 3.70 11.48
N GLY A 46 7.33 3.42 11.10
CA GLY A 46 6.40 2.64 11.94
C GLY A 46 5.93 3.36 13.21
N ARG A 47 6.12 4.67 13.32
CA ARG A 47 5.69 5.49 14.47
C ARG A 47 4.22 5.92 14.41
N SER A 48 3.54 5.66 13.30
CA SER A 48 2.11 5.88 13.13
C SER A 48 1.48 4.77 12.32
N SER A 49 0.25 4.40 12.65
CA SER A 49 -0.55 3.43 11.91
C SER A 49 -1.51 4.14 10.96
N PRO A 50 -1.52 3.81 9.65
CA PRO A 50 -2.47 4.39 8.71
C PRO A 50 -3.86 3.74 8.84
N SER A 51 -4.92 4.50 8.51
CA SER A 51 -6.23 3.90 8.21
C SER A 51 -6.21 3.18 6.85
N SER A 52 -7.18 2.30 6.60
CA SER A 52 -7.29 1.61 5.31
C SER A 52 -7.46 2.59 4.13
N GLU A 53 -8.18 3.69 4.35
CA GLU A 53 -8.36 4.77 3.38
C GLU A 53 -7.04 5.49 3.09
N MET A 54 -6.26 5.82 4.13
CA MET A 54 -4.93 6.41 3.95
C MET A 54 -4.02 5.48 3.15
N VAL A 55 -4.02 4.17 3.43
CA VAL A 55 -3.22 3.20 2.64
C VAL A 55 -3.58 3.27 1.15
N ARG A 56 -4.88 3.29 0.81
CA ARG A 56 -5.33 3.39 -0.59
C ARG A 56 -4.93 4.72 -1.23
N ARG A 57 -5.09 5.85 -0.52
CA ARG A 57 -4.66 7.19 -0.98
C ARG A 57 -3.17 7.22 -1.32
N LEU A 58 -2.34 6.75 -0.39
CA LEU A 58 -0.89 6.70 -0.54
C LEU A 58 -0.47 5.76 -1.69
N ALA A 59 -1.12 4.61 -1.79
CA ALA A 59 -0.88 3.64 -2.86
C ALA A 59 -1.26 4.20 -4.24
N ALA A 60 -2.34 4.99 -4.33
CA ALA A 60 -2.75 5.64 -5.57
C ALA A 60 -1.73 6.69 -6.03
N VAL A 61 -1.24 7.54 -5.12
CA VAL A 61 -0.19 8.54 -5.44
C VAL A 61 1.11 7.89 -5.93
N LEU A 62 1.43 6.71 -5.40
CA LEU A 62 2.59 5.93 -5.80
C LEU A 62 2.33 5.01 -7.00
N ASP A 63 1.12 5.05 -7.57
CA ASP A 63 0.65 4.18 -8.67
C ASP A 63 1.03 2.71 -8.42
N VAL A 64 0.68 2.22 -7.23
CA VAL A 64 0.94 0.84 -6.80
C VAL A 64 -0.08 -0.08 -7.47
N PRO A 65 0.33 -1.18 -8.16
CA PRO A 65 -0.61 -2.11 -8.75
C PRO A 65 -1.53 -2.76 -7.70
N LEU A 66 -2.79 -3.00 -8.03
CA LEU A 66 -3.85 -3.43 -7.08
C LEU A 66 -3.46 -4.61 -6.18
N ARG A 67 -2.81 -5.63 -6.73
CA ARG A 67 -2.31 -6.79 -5.97
C ARG A 67 -1.35 -6.39 -4.83
N HIS A 68 -0.54 -5.36 -5.05
CA HIS A 68 0.39 -4.84 -4.06
C HIS A 68 -0.30 -3.88 -3.09
N VAL A 69 -1.41 -3.24 -3.49
CA VAL A 69 -2.26 -2.48 -2.56
C VAL A 69 -2.88 -3.39 -1.52
N ASN A 70 -3.37 -4.58 -1.90
CA ASN A 70 -3.84 -5.58 -0.95
C ASN A 70 -2.73 -6.00 0.03
N ALA A 71 -1.52 -6.24 -0.47
CA ALA A 71 -0.38 -6.55 0.39
C ALA A 71 -0.04 -5.41 1.37
N MET A 72 -0.17 -4.15 0.94
CA MET A 72 0.00 -2.99 1.81
C MET A 72 -1.12 -2.88 2.87
N LEU A 73 -2.38 -3.14 2.50
CA LEU A 73 -3.51 -3.16 3.42
C LEU A 73 -3.32 -4.23 4.51
N GLU A 74 -3.01 -5.46 4.11
CA GLU A 74 -2.71 -6.56 5.03
C GLU A 74 -1.53 -6.24 5.95
N ALA A 75 -0.45 -5.66 5.40
CA ALA A 75 0.72 -5.30 6.18
C ALA A 75 0.47 -4.17 7.19
N ALA A 76 -0.55 -3.35 6.95
CA ALA A 76 -1.05 -2.31 7.86
C ALA A 76 -2.13 -2.83 8.84
N GLY A 77 -2.49 -4.12 8.77
CA GLY A 77 -3.49 -4.75 9.64
C GLY A 77 -4.94 -4.63 9.16
N HIS A 78 -5.16 -4.27 7.89
CA HIS A 78 -6.49 -4.15 7.27
C HIS A 78 -6.79 -5.33 6.35
N GLU A 79 -8.06 -5.52 6.02
CA GLU A 79 -8.49 -6.52 5.03
C GLU A 79 -8.12 -6.09 3.60
N ALA A 80 -7.80 -7.08 2.76
CA ALA A 80 -7.62 -6.86 1.32
C ALA A 80 -8.93 -6.36 0.71
N HIS A 81 -8.84 -5.42 -0.24
CA HIS A 81 -10.00 -4.72 -0.79
C HIS A 81 -10.31 -5.10 -2.24
N PHE A 82 -9.29 -5.41 -3.03
CA PHE A 82 -9.44 -5.69 -4.45
C PHE A 82 -9.47 -7.20 -4.71
N GLY A 83 -10.41 -7.68 -5.54
CA GLY A 83 -10.41 -9.06 -6.02
C GLY A 83 -9.21 -9.35 -6.91
N SER A 84 -8.84 -10.63 -7.04
CA SER A 84 -7.90 -11.09 -8.06
C SER A 84 -8.55 -10.91 -9.44
N SER A 85 -8.47 -9.71 -10.01
CA SER A 85 -8.75 -9.56 -11.44
C SER A 85 -7.54 -10.11 -12.18
N ASP A 86 -7.52 -11.43 -12.33
CA ASP A 86 -6.61 -12.11 -13.23
C ASP A 86 -7.14 -11.89 -14.65
N PRO A 87 -6.38 -11.30 -15.58
CA PRO A 87 -6.82 -11.14 -16.98
C PRO A 87 -7.19 -12.47 -17.64
N MET A 88 -6.73 -13.59 -17.06
CA MET A 88 -7.01 -14.95 -17.53
C MET A 88 -8.40 -15.49 -17.14
N GLU A 89 -9.13 -14.89 -16.20
CA GLU A 89 -10.52 -15.30 -15.91
C GLU A 89 -11.51 -14.69 -16.91
N ALA A 90 -11.21 -13.51 -17.46
CA ALA A 90 -12.09 -12.83 -18.42
C ALA A 90 -12.13 -13.52 -19.80
N MET A 91 -11.15 -14.37 -20.12
CA MET A 91 -11.09 -15.12 -21.39
C MET A 91 -11.88 -16.43 -21.39
N THR A 92 -12.40 -16.89 -20.24
CA THR A 92 -13.12 -18.17 -20.12
C THR A 92 -14.65 -18.01 -20.18
N SER A 93 -15.16 -16.78 -20.29
CA SER A 93 -16.61 -16.48 -20.30
C SER A 93 -17.21 -16.27 -21.71
N PHE A 94 -16.54 -16.76 -22.75
CA PHE A 94 -17.07 -16.82 -24.12
C PHE A 94 -16.82 -18.19 -24.75
N ALA A 95 -17.24 -19.26 -24.07
CA ALA A 95 -17.41 -20.59 -24.65
C ALA A 95 -18.86 -21.02 -24.49
#